data_AF-A0A7Z9IYE4-F1
#
_entry.id   AF-A0A7Z9IYE4-F1
#
_cell.length_a   1.000
_cell.length_b   1.000
_cell.length_c   1.000
_cell.angle_alpha   90.00
_cell.angle_beta   90.00
_cell.angle_gamma   90.00
#
_symmetry.space_group_name_H-M   'P 1'
#
loop_
_entity.id
_entity.type
_entity.pdbx_description
1 polymer ?
#
loop_
_entity_poly.entity_id
_entity_poly.type
_entity_poly.pdbx_seq_one_letter_code
_entity_poly.pdbx_strand_id
1 'polypeptide(L)'
;MNLSSRAKTYVLRRREVAERISEVGGNKLLVVTGLGSTNWDFTAAGDRDLIFPMWGAMGGAVPVGLGLALAQPKNRVLVATGDGEMLMGLGSLATVAVQTPTNLTIVVFDNEHYGETGMQLSATADEADIAAIANGCGIKTAVTIN
;
A
#
# COMPACT_ATOMS: atom_id res chain seq x y z
N MET A 1 -27.12 -1.73 9.74
CA MET A 1 -25.74 -1.30 9.41
C MET A 1 -25.84 -0.19 8.39
N ASN A 2 -25.35 1.01 8.70
CA ASN A 2 -25.20 2.05 7.69
C ASN A 2 -24.05 1.61 6.77
N LEU A 3 -24.34 1.47 5.48
CA LEU A 3 -23.28 1.24 4.49
C LEU A 3 -22.46 2.54 4.40
N SER A 4 -21.14 2.46 4.62
CA SER A 4 -20.25 3.60 4.35
C SER A 4 -20.44 4.02 2.89
N SER A 5 -20.62 5.33 2.68
CA SER A 5 -20.66 5.93 1.34
C SER A 5 -19.41 6.75 1.05
N ARG A 6 -18.43 6.75 1.96
CA ARG A 6 -17.18 7.52 1.86
C ARG A 6 -16.42 7.19 0.58
N ALA A 7 -16.35 5.90 0.24
CA ALA A 7 -15.72 5.43 -0.99
C ALA A 7 -16.31 6.02 -2.29
N LYS A 8 -17.57 6.46 -2.29
CA LYS A 8 -18.22 7.05 -3.48
C LYS A 8 -17.83 8.50 -3.73
N THR A 9 -17.24 9.17 -2.75
CA THR A 9 -16.90 10.59 -2.79
C THR A 9 -15.40 10.86 -2.80
N TYR A 10 -14.55 9.82 -2.84
CA TYR A 10 -13.10 10.02 -2.89
C TYR A 10 -12.68 10.80 -4.14
N VAL A 11 -11.91 11.86 -3.89
CA VAL A 11 -11.37 12.75 -4.92
C VAL A 11 -10.25 12.05 -5.68
N LEU A 12 -9.43 11.28 -4.96
CA LEU A 12 -8.32 10.53 -5.54
C LEU A 12 -8.78 9.31 -6.33
N ARG A 13 -8.37 9.24 -7.59
CA ARG A 13 -8.58 8.07 -8.46
C ARG A 13 -7.34 7.19 -8.44
N ARG A 14 -7.51 5.90 -8.14
CA ARG A 14 -6.38 4.97 -7.94
C ARG A 14 -5.40 4.93 -9.11
N ARG A 15 -5.88 4.84 -10.35
CA ARG A 15 -5.00 4.82 -11.53
C ARG A 15 -4.20 6.11 -11.69
N GLU A 16 -4.87 7.25 -11.54
CA GLU A 16 -4.20 8.56 -11.60
C GLU A 16 -3.15 8.72 -10.50
N VAL A 17 -3.43 8.21 -9.30
CA VAL A 17 -2.47 8.18 -8.19
C VAL A 17 -1.28 7.27 -8.51
N ALA A 18 -1.51 6.06 -9.03
CA ALA A 18 -0.43 5.13 -9.40
C ALA A 18 0.44 5.68 -10.55
N GLU A 19 -0.18 6.31 -11.56
CA GLU A 19 0.50 7.06 -12.62
C GLU A 19 1.36 8.16 -12.03
N ARG A 20 0.79 9.02 -11.18
CA ARG A 20 1.52 10.15 -10.59
C ARG A 20 2.69 9.70 -9.72
N ILE A 21 2.51 8.63 -8.93
CA ILE A 21 3.58 8.04 -8.12
C ILE A 21 4.68 7.49 -9.02
N SER A 22 4.32 6.80 -10.10
CA SER A 22 5.28 6.24 -11.06
C SER A 22 6.08 7.33 -11.76
N GLU A 23 5.42 8.41 -12.20
CA GLU A 23 6.06 9.60 -12.79
C GLU A 23 7.08 10.23 -11.84
N VAL A 24 6.67 10.53 -10.60
CA VAL A 24 7.52 11.21 -9.61
C VAL A 24 8.62 10.28 -9.09
N GLY A 25 8.35 8.98 -9.00
CA GLY A 25 9.33 7.96 -8.62
C GLY A 25 10.43 7.77 -9.65
N GLY A 26 10.10 7.95 -10.93
CA GLY A 26 11.00 7.78 -12.06
C GLY A 26 11.51 6.34 -12.23
N ASN A 27 12.43 6.15 -13.17
CA ASN A 27 12.83 4.83 -13.66
C ASN A 27 13.71 4.02 -12.68
N LYS A 28 14.00 4.54 -11.48
CA LYS A 28 14.85 3.87 -10.48
C LYS A 28 14.07 3.44 -9.23
N LEU A 29 12.79 3.81 -9.10
CA LEU A 29 11.98 3.41 -7.96
C LEU A 29 11.71 1.90 -8.02
N LEU A 30 12.09 1.17 -6.99
CA LEU A 30 11.70 -0.23 -6.83
C LEU A 30 10.28 -0.27 -6.25
N VAL A 31 9.38 -1.01 -6.87
CA VAL A 31 7.98 -1.08 -6.44
C VAL A 31 7.61 -2.52 -6.13
N VAL A 32 7.05 -2.75 -4.95
CA VAL A 32 6.40 -4.01 -4.58
C VAL A 32 4.90 -3.71 -4.52
N THR A 33 4.13 -4.31 -5.44
CA THR A 33 2.68 -4.15 -5.42
C THR A 33 2.04 -5.29 -4.64
N GLY A 34 0.98 -4.93 -3.92
CA GLY A 34 0.12 -5.85 -3.21
C GLY A 34 -0.78 -6.68 -4.12
N LEU A 35 -1.39 -7.71 -3.55
CA LEU A 35 -2.32 -8.61 -4.23
C LEU A 35 -3.53 -7.84 -4.78
N GLY A 36 -3.85 -8.12 -6.05
CA GLY A 36 -5.06 -7.65 -6.70
C GLY A 36 -4.90 -6.27 -7.33
N SER A 37 -5.94 -5.45 -7.20
CA SER A 37 -6.09 -4.14 -7.83
C SER A 37 -4.84 -3.22 -7.88
N THR A 38 -4.02 -3.11 -6.82
CA THR A 38 -2.82 -2.23 -6.86
C THR A 38 -1.78 -2.71 -7.86
N ASN A 39 -1.73 -4.02 -8.10
CA ASN A 39 -0.87 -4.54 -9.14
C ASN A 39 -1.29 -4.03 -10.52
N TRP A 40 -2.58 -4.12 -10.84
CA TRP A 40 -3.12 -3.66 -12.11
C TRP A 40 -2.96 -2.15 -12.31
N ASP A 41 -3.11 -1.36 -11.24
CA ASP A 41 -2.94 0.09 -11.30
C ASP A 41 -1.50 0.48 -11.69
N PHE A 42 -0.49 -0.15 -11.08
CA PHE A 42 0.92 0.14 -11.37
C PHE A 42 1.40 -0.46 -12.70
N THR A 43 0.87 -1.61 -13.12
CA THR A 43 1.11 -2.13 -14.48
C THR A 43 0.54 -1.17 -15.53
N ALA A 44 -0.68 -0.65 -15.32
CA ALA A 44 -1.30 0.31 -16.24
C ALA A 44 -0.55 1.66 -16.28
N ALA A 45 0.04 2.07 -15.16
CA ALA A 45 0.85 3.29 -15.04
C ALA A 45 2.20 3.24 -15.79
N GLY A 46 2.56 2.10 -16.38
CA GLY A 46 3.82 1.92 -17.11
C GLY A 46 4.63 0.75 -16.54
N ASP A 47 4.24 -0.46 -16.94
CA ASP A 47 4.91 -1.70 -16.54
C ASP A 47 6.42 -1.68 -16.86
N ARG A 48 7.21 -2.25 -15.95
CA ARG A 48 8.69 -2.27 -16.02
C ARG A 48 9.29 -3.27 -15.05
N ASP A 49 10.50 -3.73 -15.35
CA ASP A 49 11.25 -4.75 -14.59
C ASP A 49 11.43 -4.49 -13.09
N LEU A 50 11.31 -3.23 -12.67
CA LEU A 50 11.47 -2.82 -11.27
C LEU A 50 10.14 -2.75 -10.50
N ILE A 51 9.04 -3.18 -11.10
CA ILE A 51 7.77 -3.43 -10.44
C ILE A 51 7.68 -4.94 -10.20
N PHE A 52 7.66 -5.33 -8.92
CA PHE A 52 7.49 -6.71 -8.50
C PHE A 52 6.02 -6.93 -8.09
N PRO A 53 5.24 -7.65 -8.93
CA PRO A 53 3.85 -7.95 -8.64
C PRO A 53 3.74 -9.10 -7.63
N MET A 54 3.36 -8.81 -6.39
CA MET A 54 3.20 -9.87 -5.40
C MET A 54 1.88 -10.62 -5.60
N TRP A 55 1.99 -11.84 -6.10
CA TRP A 55 0.87 -12.75 -6.27
C TRP A 55 0.84 -13.81 -5.15
N GLY A 56 -0.36 -14.16 -4.69
CA GLY A 56 -0.59 -15.35 -3.86
C GLY A 56 -0.24 -15.25 -2.37
N ALA A 57 0.11 -14.07 -1.85
CA ALA A 57 0.43 -13.88 -0.43
C ALA A 57 -0.15 -12.56 0.12
N MET A 58 -1.42 -12.56 0.54
CA MET A 58 -1.99 -11.40 1.23
C MET A 58 -1.23 -11.11 2.53
N GLY A 59 -0.97 -9.83 2.80
CA GLY A 59 -0.19 -9.35 3.93
C GLY A 59 1.32 -9.40 3.70
N GLY A 60 1.77 -9.88 2.54
CA GLY A 60 3.19 -10.09 2.23
C GLY A 60 3.91 -8.87 1.65
N ALA A 61 3.20 -7.90 1.07
CA ALA A 61 3.84 -6.79 0.34
C ALA A 61 4.76 -5.95 1.22
N VAL A 62 4.32 -5.61 2.44
CA VAL A 62 5.13 -4.82 3.38
C VAL A 62 6.38 -5.57 3.85
N PRO A 63 6.31 -6.84 4.32
CA PRO A 63 7.51 -7.62 4.64
C PRO A 63 8.53 -7.71 3.51
N VAL A 64 8.09 -7.94 2.27
CA VAL A 64 9.01 -8.01 1.11
C VAL A 64 9.59 -6.65 0.79
N GLY A 65 8.79 -5.59 0.81
CA GLY A 65 9.29 -4.22 0.63
C GLY A 65 10.31 -3.82 1.69
N LEU A 66 10.10 -4.21 2.95
CA LEU A 66 11.07 -3.98 4.02
C LEU A 66 12.37 -4.75 3.76
N GLY A 67 12.28 -6.04 3.44
CA GLY A 67 13.47 -6.85 3.10
C GLY A 67 14.25 -6.26 1.92
N LEU A 68 13.55 -5.81 0.89
CA LEU A 68 14.16 -5.15 -0.27
C LEU A 68 14.84 -3.82 0.12
N ALA A 69 14.19 -3.00 0.95
CA ALA A 69 14.74 -1.72 1.39
C ALA A 69 16.03 -1.91 2.21
N LEU A 70 16.06 -2.93 3.08
CA LEU A 70 17.25 -3.30 3.86
C LEU A 70 18.37 -3.88 2.98
N ALA A 71 18.03 -4.71 1.99
CA ALA A 71 19.00 -5.30 1.07
C ALA A 71 19.55 -4.30 0.05
N GLN A 72 18.78 -3.26 -0.29
CA GLN A 72 19.10 -2.25 -1.30
C GLN A 72 19.06 -0.82 -0.71
N PRO A 73 19.91 -0.49 0.28
CA PRO A 73 19.81 0.75 1.05
C PRO A 73 20.02 2.04 0.23
N LYS A 74 20.58 1.92 -0.99
CA LYS A 74 20.80 3.05 -1.92
C LYS A 74 19.62 3.29 -2.86
N ASN A 75 18.66 2.37 -2.93
CA ASN A 75 17.51 2.45 -3.82
C ASN A 75 16.27 2.81 -3.02
N ARG A 76 15.40 3.65 -3.59
CA ARG A 76 14.08 3.93 -3.00
C ARG A 76 13.16 2.75 -3.26
N VAL A 77 12.43 2.34 -2.23
CA VAL A 77 11.46 1.25 -2.29
C VAL A 77 10.08 1.77 -1.95
N LEU A 78 9.12 1.47 -2.83
CA LEU A 78 7.71 1.72 -2.63
C LEU A 78 7.00 0.38 -2.44
N VAL A 79 6.22 0.26 -1.38
CA VAL A 79 5.15 -0.74 -1.29
C VAL A 79 3.84 -0.05 -1.65
N ALA A 80 3.12 -0.57 -2.63
CA ALA A 80 1.79 -0.08 -3.00
C ALA A 80 0.78 -1.22 -2.83
N THR A 81 -0.08 -1.14 -1.83
CA THR A 81 -0.98 -2.23 -1.43
C THR A 81 -2.40 -1.71 -1.17
N GLY A 82 -3.40 -2.59 -1.10
CA GLY A 82 -4.77 -2.23 -0.72
C GLY A 82 -4.98 -2.27 0.79
N ASP A 83 -6.04 -1.62 1.29
CA ASP A 83 -6.45 -1.67 2.69
C ASP A 83 -6.70 -3.10 3.18
N GLY A 84 -7.42 -3.91 2.40
CA GLY A 84 -7.69 -5.30 2.76
C GLY A 84 -6.44 -6.16 2.95
N GLU A 85 -5.41 -5.95 2.12
CA GLU A 85 -4.13 -6.65 2.30
C GLU A 85 -3.36 -6.11 3.51
N MET A 86 -3.33 -4.78 3.67
CA MET A 86 -2.64 -4.17 4.80
C MET A 86 -3.24 -4.63 6.15
N LEU A 87 -4.56 -4.79 6.22
CA LEU A 87 -5.28 -5.32 7.38
C LEU A 87 -4.83 -6.76 7.73
N MET A 88 -4.49 -7.59 6.75
CA MET A 88 -3.95 -8.94 7.00
C MET A 88 -2.47 -8.89 7.44
N GLY A 89 -1.73 -7.87 7.02
CA GLY A 89 -0.31 -7.69 7.28
C GLY A 89 0.03 -6.74 8.42
N LEU A 90 -0.91 -6.30 9.28
CA LEU A 90 -0.69 -5.21 10.25
C LEU A 90 0.55 -5.38 11.13
N GLY A 91 0.87 -6.61 11.56
CA GLY A 91 2.05 -6.88 12.39
C GLY A 91 3.38 -6.47 11.73
N SER A 92 3.42 -6.39 10.40
CA SER A 92 4.60 -5.92 9.67
C SER A 92 4.93 -4.45 9.93
N LEU A 93 3.95 -3.60 10.26
CA LEU A 93 4.15 -2.19 10.57
C LEU A 93 5.00 -2.00 11.83
N ALA A 94 4.82 -2.87 12.84
CA ALA A 94 5.66 -2.87 14.04
C ALA A 94 7.11 -3.23 13.71
N THR A 95 7.33 -4.22 12.83
CA THR A 95 8.68 -4.58 12.36
C THR A 95 9.32 -3.44 11.57
N VAL A 96 8.57 -2.78 10.69
CA VAL A 96 9.04 -1.59 9.95
C VAL A 96 9.45 -0.48 10.91
N ALA A 97 8.65 -0.22 11.95
CA ALA A 97 8.96 0.79 12.96
C ALA A 97 10.27 0.47 13.72
N VAL A 98 10.50 -0.80 14.07
CA VAL A 98 11.76 -1.23 14.71
C VAL A 98 12.96 -1.04 13.79
N GLN A 99 12.83 -1.40 12.52
CA GLN A 99 13.95 -1.32 11.56
C GLN A 99 14.23 0.11 11.08
N THR A 100 13.22 0.99 11.07
CA THR A 100 13.30 2.40 10.64
C THR A 100 14.09 2.59 9.32
N PRO A 101 13.75 1.89 8.22
CA PRO A 101 14.42 2.09 6.94
C PRO A 101 14.22 3.53 6.44
N THR A 102 15.29 4.16 5.96
CA THR A 102 15.25 5.55 5.45
C THR A 102 14.78 5.66 4.00
N ASN A 103 14.65 4.52 3.32
CA ASN A 103 14.37 4.42 1.88
C ASN A 103 13.08 3.66 1.54
N LEU A 104 12.23 3.34 2.53
CA LEU A 104 10.96 2.65 2.33
C LEU A 104 9.77 3.61 2.46
N THR A 105 8.81 3.51 1.54
CA THR A 105 7.50 4.16 1.63
C THR A 105 6.41 3.11 1.44
N ILE A 106 5.38 3.13 2.28
CA ILE A 106 4.20 2.25 2.15
C ILE A 106 3.01 3.15 1.79
N VAL A 107 2.37 2.84 0.67
CA VAL A 107 1.15 3.52 0.21
C VAL A 107 0.02 2.51 0.20
N VAL A 108 -1.04 2.83 0.93
CA VAL A 108 -2.24 2.00 1.04
C VAL A 108 -3.36 2.65 0.26
N PHE A 109 -3.86 1.93 -0.74
CA PHE A 109 -4.99 2.32 -1.56
C PHE A 109 -6.25 1.83 -0.85
N ASP A 110 -6.81 2.70 -0.01
CA ASP A 110 -8.01 2.39 0.76
C ASP A 110 -9.26 2.65 -0.09
N ASN A 111 -9.89 1.57 -0.54
CA ASN A 111 -11.19 1.65 -1.20
C ASN A 111 -12.32 1.08 -0.32
N GLU A 112 -12.04 0.79 0.95
CA GLU A 112 -12.97 0.22 1.93
C GLU A 112 -13.53 -1.17 1.54
N HIS A 113 -12.94 -1.88 0.56
CA HIS A 113 -13.50 -3.11 0.00
C HIS A 113 -12.46 -4.16 -0.41
N TYR A 114 -12.79 -5.43 -0.15
CA TYR A 114 -12.11 -6.57 -0.78
C TYR A 114 -12.56 -6.73 -2.24
N GLY A 115 -11.95 -5.96 -3.14
CA GLY A 115 -12.36 -5.88 -4.55
C GLY A 115 -12.29 -7.20 -5.32
N GLU A 116 -11.32 -8.06 -5.02
CA GLU A 116 -11.09 -9.30 -5.77
C GLU A 116 -12.01 -10.46 -5.35
N THR A 117 -12.61 -10.40 -4.15
CA THR A 117 -13.38 -11.52 -3.56
C THR A 117 -14.89 -11.31 -3.55
N GLY A 118 -15.38 -10.20 -4.13
CA GLY A 118 -16.81 -9.90 -4.23
C GLY A 118 -17.27 -8.60 -3.56
N MET A 119 -16.38 -7.62 -3.38
CA MET A 119 -16.72 -6.29 -2.86
C MET A 119 -17.31 -6.33 -1.44
N GLN A 120 -16.81 -7.22 -0.58
CA GLN A 120 -17.12 -7.17 0.84
C GLN A 120 -16.45 -5.94 1.45
N LEU A 121 -17.15 -5.28 2.39
CA LEU A 121 -16.55 -4.18 3.14
C LEU A 121 -15.33 -4.67 3.92
N SER A 122 -14.24 -3.91 3.85
CA SER A 122 -13.10 -4.10 4.73
C SER A 122 -13.34 -3.40 6.07
N ALA A 123 -12.43 -3.57 7.02
CA ALA A 123 -12.54 -2.90 8.32
C ALA A 123 -12.36 -1.38 8.24
N THR A 124 -11.73 -0.87 7.16
CA THR A 124 -11.56 0.58 6.94
C THR A 124 -12.83 1.25 6.44
N ALA A 125 -13.82 0.47 5.97
CA ALA A 125 -15.19 0.95 5.77
C ALA A 125 -15.89 1.38 7.07
N ASP A 126 -15.33 0.99 8.22
CA ASP A 126 -15.85 1.28 9.55
C ASP A 126 -14.77 2.06 10.34
N GLU A 127 -14.45 1.64 11.56
CA GLU A 127 -13.58 2.40 12.48
C GLU A 127 -12.07 2.16 12.31
N ALA A 128 -11.63 1.20 11.47
CA ALA A 128 -10.21 0.89 11.38
C ALA A 128 -9.44 1.98 10.62
N ASP A 129 -8.56 2.69 11.32
CA ASP A 129 -7.67 3.71 10.73
C ASP A 129 -6.23 3.16 10.61
N ILE A 130 -5.82 2.86 9.37
CA ILE A 130 -4.50 2.31 9.08
C ILE A 130 -3.37 3.30 9.42
N ALA A 131 -3.57 4.60 9.19
CA ALA A 131 -2.56 5.61 9.51
C ALA A 131 -2.39 5.74 11.03
N ALA A 132 -3.48 5.74 11.78
CA ALA A 132 -3.45 5.73 13.25
C ALA A 132 -2.76 4.46 13.78
N ILE A 133 -3.07 3.28 13.23
CA ILE A 133 -2.41 2.03 13.60
C ILE A 133 -0.90 2.10 13.32
N ALA A 134 -0.49 2.58 12.13
CA ALA A 134 0.92 2.74 11.78
C ALA A 134 1.66 3.69 12.74
N ASN A 135 1.05 4.82 13.10
CA ASN A 135 1.58 5.73 14.11
C ASN A 135 1.69 5.04 15.48
N GLY A 136 0.68 4.26 15.88
CA GLY A 136 0.67 3.47 17.12
C GLY A 136 1.75 2.38 17.16
N CYS A 137 2.14 1.83 16.01
CA CYS A 137 3.28 0.92 15.88
C CYS A 137 4.64 1.64 16.00
N GLY A 138 4.69 2.97 15.98
CA GLY A 138 5.92 3.77 16.09
C GLY A 138 6.46 4.31 14.76
N ILE A 139 5.72 4.18 13.65
CA ILE A 139 6.07 4.85 12.39
C ILE A 139 5.84 6.36 12.58
N LYS A 140 6.91 7.17 12.48
CA LYS A 140 6.86 8.60 12.81
C LYS A 140 5.99 9.44 11.87
N THR A 141 5.81 8.97 10.64
CA THR A 141 5.07 9.70 9.60
C THR A 141 4.12 8.74 8.92
N ALA A 142 2.88 8.68 9.39
CA ALA A 142 1.77 8.04 8.71
C ALA A 142 0.55 8.97 8.72
N VAL A 143 -0.03 9.21 7.55
CA VAL A 143 -1.17 10.13 7.36
C VAL A 143 -2.09 9.61 6.27
N THR A 144 -3.38 9.93 6.40
CA THR A 144 -4.38 9.72 5.34
C THR A 144 -4.43 10.95 4.44
N ILE A 145 -4.45 10.74 3.13
CA ILE A 145 -4.60 11.80 2.12
C ILE A 145 -5.98 11.67 1.48
N ASN A 146 -6.78 12.75 1.48
CA ASN A 146 -8.15 12.78 0.98
C ASN A 146 -8.25 13.56 -0.34
#